data_AF-A0A1R2C7C6-F1
#
_entry.id   AF-A0A1R2C7C6-F1
#
_cell.length_a   1.000
_cell.length_b   1.000
_cell.length_c   1.000
_cell.angle_alpha   90.00
_cell.angle_beta   90.00
_cell.angle_gamma   90.00
#
_symmetry.space_group_name_H-M   'P 1'
#
loop_
_entity.id
_entity.type
_entity.pdbx_description
1 polymer ?
#
loop_
_entity_poly.entity_id
_entity_poly.type
_entity_poly.pdbx_seq_one_letter_code
_entity_poly.pdbx_strand_id
1 'polypeptide(L)'
;MQTEILNHDIESKNSFSVILSLDELSCLRSVLIKYSTRAVINVSVAKSLNGQWVRAARNAIVTHSKIRTIKTGSLPAKYVKIDFLEGEVRLIQELLLNGCKASDIKGEMTSEDTELLLNRPYTFIYN
;
A
#
# COMPACT_ATOMS: atom_id res chain seq x y z
N MET A 1 5.02 18.67 -3.87
CA MET A 1 4.26 17.47 -4.25
C MET A 1 2.84 17.65 -3.75
N GLN A 2 1.86 17.54 -4.64
CA GLN A 2 0.43 17.57 -4.30
C GLN A 2 -0.12 16.15 -4.48
N THR A 3 -0.81 15.66 -3.46
CA THR A 3 -1.45 14.34 -3.44
C THR A 3 -2.96 14.56 -3.60
N GLU A 4 -3.57 13.99 -4.63
CA GLU A 4 -5.04 13.96 -4.74
C GLU A 4 -5.61 12.75 -3.99
N ILE A 5 -6.62 12.99 -3.15
CA ILE A 5 -7.35 11.96 -2.41
C ILE A 5 -8.69 11.75 -3.11
N LEU A 6 -8.91 10.56 -3.67
CA LEU A 6 -10.21 10.15 -4.23
C LEU A 6 -11.07 9.51 -3.12
N ASN A 7 -12.15 10.19 -2.74
CA ASN A 7 -13.20 9.77 -1.79
C ASN A 7 -14.27 8.92 -2.51
N HIS A 8 -15.17 8.11 -1.91
CA HIS A 8 -15.34 7.49 -0.59
C HIS A 8 -16.55 6.53 -0.76
N ASP A 9 -16.40 5.21 -0.67
CA ASP A 9 -17.55 4.30 -0.53
C ASP A 9 -17.75 3.99 0.97
N ILE A 10 -18.94 4.31 1.48
CA ILE A 10 -19.33 4.12 2.89
C ILE A 10 -20.34 2.98 2.94
N GLU A 11 -19.86 1.74 3.03
CA GLU A 11 -20.68 0.60 3.48
C GLU A 11 -19.91 -0.31 4.44
N SER A 12 -19.60 0.26 5.61
CA SER A 12 -19.52 -0.40 6.91
C SER A 12 -19.17 0.70 7.92
N LYS A 13 -19.89 0.79 9.05
CA LYS A 13 -19.84 1.96 9.95
C LYS A 13 -18.43 2.33 10.43
N ASN A 14 -17.43 1.44 10.34
CA ASN A 14 -16.06 1.70 10.79
C ASN A 14 -14.96 1.34 9.77
N SER A 15 -15.30 1.00 8.52
CA SER A 15 -14.28 0.72 7.50
C SER A 15 -14.31 1.71 6.35
N PHE A 16 -13.13 2.09 5.86
CA PHE A 16 -12.98 2.93 4.68
C PHE A 16 -11.68 2.58 3.97
N SER A 17 -11.52 3.06 2.74
CA SER A 17 -10.33 2.84 1.95
C SER A 17 -9.73 4.16 1.50
N VAL A 18 -8.40 4.22 1.45
CA VAL A 18 -7.66 5.29 0.79
C VAL A 18 -6.92 4.68 -0.39
N ILE A 19 -7.10 5.24 -1.57
CA ILE A 19 -6.37 4.86 -2.77
C ILE A 19 -5.43 6.00 -3.14
N LEU A 20 -4.15 5.66 -3.31
CA LEU A 20 -3.10 6.57 -3.74
C LEU A 20 -2.60 6.16 -5.11
N SER A 21 -2.44 7.14 -6.01
CA SER A 21 -1.73 6.96 -7.27
C SER A 21 -0.29 7.40 -7.11
N LEU A 22 0.65 6.62 -7.63
CA LEU A 22 2.06 6.97 -7.72
C LEU A 22 2.32 7.65 -9.06
N ASP A 23 3.27 8.59 -9.14
CA ASP A 23 3.61 9.29 -10.39
C ASP A 23 4.08 8.32 -11.49
N GLU A 24 4.73 7.23 -11.09
CA GLU A 24 5.23 6.19 -11.98
C GLU A 24 5.17 4.80 -11.32
N LEU A 25 5.41 3.76 -12.11
CA LEU A 25 5.46 2.39 -11.61
C LEU A 25 6.67 2.23 -10.68
N SER A 26 6.41 1.84 -9.43
CA SER A 26 7.43 1.76 -8.37
C SER A 26 7.29 0.47 -7.58
N CYS A 27 8.38 -0.03 -7.02
CA CYS A 27 8.37 -1.15 -6.10
C CYS A 27 8.19 -0.65 -4.66
N LEU A 28 6.99 -0.85 -4.12
CA LEU A 28 6.62 -0.43 -2.77
C LEU A 28 7.26 -1.37 -1.74
N ARG A 29 8.15 -0.81 -0.89
CA ARG A 29 8.86 -1.56 0.16
C ARG A 29 8.14 -1.49 1.51
N SER A 30 7.61 -0.32 1.84
CA SER A 30 6.85 -0.13 3.07
C SER A 30 5.91 1.06 3.02
N VAL A 31 4.85 0.99 3.82
CA VAL A 31 3.98 2.11 4.16
C VAL A 31 4.29 2.56 5.58
N LEU A 32 4.52 3.86 5.76
CA LEU A 32 4.64 4.46 7.09
C LEU A 32 3.37 5.23 7.36
N ILE A 33 2.76 4.95 8.50
CA ILE A 33 1.48 5.55 8.86
C ILE A 33 1.48 5.96 10.31
N LYS A 34 1.01 7.18 10.57
CA LYS A 34 0.68 7.70 11.88
C LYS A 34 -0.82 7.93 11.95
N TYR A 35 -1.46 7.30 12.92
CA TYR A 35 -2.92 7.32 13.06
C TYR A 35 -3.34 7.79 14.44
N SER A 36 -4.46 8.51 14.52
CA SER A 36 -4.92 9.13 15.77
C SER A 36 -5.38 8.12 16.82
N THR A 37 -5.75 6.90 16.44
CA THR A 37 -6.21 5.86 17.37
C THR A 37 -5.61 4.50 16.98
N ARG A 38 -6.05 3.43 17.66
CA ARG A 38 -5.81 2.08 17.15
C ARG A 38 -6.63 1.87 15.89
N ALA A 39 -6.03 1.28 14.86
CA ALA A 39 -6.74 0.77 13.70
C ALA A 39 -6.11 -0.53 13.18
N VAL A 40 -6.93 -1.34 12.52
CA VAL A 40 -6.49 -2.53 11.78
C VAL A 40 -6.57 -2.20 10.29
N ILE A 41 -5.47 -2.35 9.57
CA ILE A 41 -5.40 -1.99 8.15
C ILE A 41 -4.91 -3.14 7.27
N ASN A 42 -5.39 -3.16 6.02
CA ASN A 42 -4.77 -3.93 4.94
C ASN A 42 -4.09 -2.97 3.97
N VAL A 43 -3.02 -3.43 3.35
CA VAL A 43 -2.38 -2.72 2.23
C VAL A 43 -2.45 -3.62 1.00
N SER A 44 -2.92 -3.08 -0.10
CA SER A 44 -2.97 -3.75 -1.40
C SER A 44 -2.35 -2.84 -2.46
N VAL A 45 -1.83 -3.43 -3.54
CA VAL A 45 -1.20 -2.72 -4.65
C VAL A 45 -1.75 -3.18 -5.99
N ALA A 46 -1.73 -2.31 -6.99
CA ALA A 46 -2.15 -2.63 -8.35
C ALA A 46 -1.36 -1.82 -9.40
N LYS A 47 -1.29 -2.33 -10.63
CA LYS A 47 -0.76 -1.62 -11.81
C LYS A 47 -1.79 -0.68 -12.47
N SER A 48 -3.07 -1.00 -12.34
CA SER A 48 -4.20 -0.26 -12.90
C SER A 48 -5.30 -0.14 -11.86
N LEU A 49 -6.02 0.97 -11.85
CA LEU A 49 -7.10 1.24 -10.89
C LEU A 49 -8.20 0.18 -10.95
N ASN A 50 -8.55 -0.25 -12.17
CA ASN A 50 -9.56 -1.27 -12.45
C ASN A 50 -8.97 -2.69 -12.57
N GLY A 51 -7.69 -2.86 -12.23
CA GLY A 51 -6.97 -4.13 -12.36
C GLY A 51 -7.09 -5.02 -11.12
N GLN A 52 -6.33 -6.11 -11.13
CA GLN A 52 -6.19 -6.99 -9.97
C GLN A 52 -5.42 -6.28 -8.84
N TRP A 53 -5.99 -6.32 -7.65
CA TRP A 53 -5.36 -5.83 -6.43
C TRP A 53 -4.66 -6.96 -5.69
N VAL A 54 -3.35 -6.82 -5.49
CA VAL A 54 -2.51 -7.79 -4.79
C VAL A 54 -2.34 -7.34 -3.37
N ARG A 55 -2.66 -8.20 -2.39
CA ARG A 55 -2.56 -7.87 -0.98
C ARG A 55 -1.09 -7.92 -0.53
N ALA A 56 -0.55 -6.77 -0.14
CA ALA A 56 0.84 -6.58 0.27
C ALA A 56 1.04 -6.72 1.78
N ALA A 57 0.04 -6.34 2.58
CA ALA A 57 0.04 -6.54 4.03
C ALA A 57 -1.40 -6.80 4.53
N ARG A 58 -1.53 -7.64 5.55
CA ARG A 58 -2.83 -8.04 6.10
C ARG A 58 -2.91 -7.74 7.60
N ASN A 59 -4.03 -7.18 8.03
CA ASN A 59 -4.38 -6.93 9.42
C ASN A 59 -3.26 -6.23 10.22
N ALA A 60 -2.57 -5.29 9.59
CA ALA A 60 -1.52 -4.51 10.22
C ALA A 60 -2.16 -3.60 11.28
N ILE A 61 -1.70 -3.74 12.53
CA ILE A 61 -2.20 -2.93 13.64
C ILE A 61 -1.35 -1.66 13.71
N VAL A 62 -2.03 -0.52 13.60
CA VAL A 62 -1.46 0.81 13.87
C VAL A 62 -2.03 1.30 15.19
N THR A 63 -1.20 1.96 16.00
CA THR A 63 -1.58 2.44 17.34
C THR A 63 -1.30 3.93 17.47
N HIS A 64 -1.95 4.55 18.47
CA HIS A 64 -1.90 5.99 18.69
C HIS A 64 -0.46 6.52 18.83
N SER A 65 -0.20 7.66 18.19
CA SER A 65 0.98 8.52 18.39
C SER A 65 2.35 7.93 18.05
N LYS A 66 2.43 6.77 17.38
CA LYS A 66 3.68 6.23 16.83
C LYS A 66 3.56 6.04 15.32
N ILE A 67 4.59 6.47 14.58
CA ILE A 67 4.73 6.09 13.17
C ILE A 67 4.96 4.58 13.13
N ARG A 68 4.11 3.87 12.39
CA ARG A 68 4.22 2.44 12.17
C ARG A 68 4.69 2.18 10.74
N THR A 69 5.78 1.44 10.61
CA THR A 69 6.26 0.94 9.32
C THR A 69 5.66 -0.43 9.05
N ILE A 70 4.96 -0.58 7.92
CA ILE A 70 4.34 -1.81 7.44
C ILE A 70 5.13 -2.25 6.21
N LYS A 71 5.84 -3.37 6.31
CA LYS A 71 6.62 -3.92 5.19
C LYS A 71 5.68 -4.58 4.17
N THR A 72 5.91 -4.30 2.89
CA THR A 72 5.06 -4.76 1.77
C THR A 72 5.78 -5.70 0.80
N GLY A 73 7.05 -6.04 1.06
CA GLY A 73 7.78 -7.05 0.28
C GLY A 73 8.29 -6.58 -1.08
N SER A 74 8.41 -5.27 -1.32
CA SER A 74 8.93 -4.69 -2.58
C SER A 74 8.05 -4.97 -3.81
N LEU A 75 6.73 -4.96 -3.65
CA LEU A 75 5.81 -5.27 -4.75
C LEU A 75 5.68 -4.11 -5.75
N PRO A 76 5.66 -4.38 -7.07
CA PRO A 76 5.44 -3.34 -8.07
C PRO A 76 4.03 -2.77 -7.96
N ALA A 77 3.91 -1.45 -8.00
CA ALA A 77 2.69 -0.71 -7.75
C ALA A 77 2.66 0.58 -8.59
N LYS A 78 1.51 0.88 -9.18
CA LYS A 78 1.13 2.22 -9.67
C LYS A 78 0.05 2.82 -8.77
N TYR A 79 -0.73 1.96 -8.12
CA TYR A 79 -1.75 2.31 -7.15
C TYR A 79 -1.53 1.54 -5.85
N VAL A 80 -1.78 2.21 -4.72
CA VAL A 80 -1.73 1.61 -3.38
C VAL A 80 -3.08 1.86 -2.70
N LYS A 81 -3.71 0.81 -2.22
CA LYS A 81 -4.97 0.86 -1.46
C LYS A 81 -4.69 0.49 -0.02
N ILE A 82 -5.16 1.31 0.90
CA ILE A 82 -5.11 1.07 2.33
C ILE A 82 -6.55 0.94 2.82
N ASP A 83 -6.94 -0.28 3.20
CA ASP A 83 -8.25 -0.53 3.79
C ASP A 83 -8.13 -0.43 5.30
N PHE A 84 -8.84 0.50 5.92
CA PHE A 84 -9.00 0.58 7.36
C PHE A 84 -10.23 -0.26 7.71
N LEU A 85 -10.02 -1.36 8.43
CA LEU A 85 -11.08 -2.34 8.72
C LEU A 85 -11.81 -2.01 10.03
N GLU A 86 -11.07 -1.52 11.02
CA GLU A 86 -11.56 -1.22 12.37
C GLU A 86 -10.83 0.01 12.92
N GLY A 87 -11.54 0.92 13.59
CA GLY A 87 -10.98 2.08 14.30
C GLY A 87 -12.05 3.08 14.74
N GLU A 88 -11.90 3.67 15.93
CA GLU A 88 -12.94 4.51 16.56
C GLU A 88 -12.86 6.01 16.17
N VAL A 89 -11.79 6.48 15.54
CA VAL A 89 -11.65 7.87 15.06
C VAL A 89 -10.84 7.90 13.76
N ARG A 90 -11.25 8.72 12.80
CA ARG A 90 -10.79 8.69 11.40
C ARG A 90 -9.81 9.81 11.05
N LEU A 91 -8.65 9.88 11.72
CA LEU A 91 -7.62 10.86 11.37
C LEU A 91 -6.28 10.18 11.07
N ILE A 92 -5.96 10.10 9.78
CA ILE A 92 -4.61 9.83 9.30
C ILE A 92 -3.80 11.10 9.53
N GLN A 93 -2.86 11.04 10.47
CA GLN A 93 -1.98 12.17 10.78
C GLN A 93 -0.82 12.25 9.79
N GLU A 94 -0.33 11.10 9.33
CA GLU A 94 0.78 11.01 8.41
C GLU A 94 0.69 9.70 7.62
N LEU A 95 0.98 9.77 6.33
CA LEU A 95 1.04 8.61 5.44
C LEU A 95 2.15 8.82 4.42
N LEU A 96 3.17 7.96 4.47
CA LEU A 96 4.31 7.99 3.55
C LEU A 96 4.46 6.62 2.88
N LEU A 97 4.76 6.64 1.59
CA LEU A 97 5.06 5.46 0.80
C LEU A 97 6.55 5.42 0.53
N ASN A 98 7.22 4.35 0.98
CA ASN A 98 8.65 4.15 0.74
C ASN A 98 8.84 3.01 -0.27
N GLY A 99 9.63 3.28 -1.29
CA GLY A 99 9.92 2.35 -2.37
C GLY A 99 11.09 2.82 -3.22
N CYS A 100 11.30 2.15 -4.35
CA CYS A 100 12.19 2.60 -5.41
C CYS A 100 11.43 2.57 -6.73
N LYS A 101 11.83 3.41 -7.69
CA LYS A 101 11.25 3.34 -9.03
C LYS A 101 11.58 1.98 -9.64
N ALA A 102 10.68 1.44 -10.45
CA ALA A 102 10.96 0.19 -11.16
C ALA A 102 12.20 0.35 -12.07
N SER A 103 12.42 1.54 -12.64
CA SER A 103 13.59 1.89 -13.47
C SER A 103 14.92 1.82 -12.73
N ASP A 104 14.92 1.95 -11.41
CA ASP A 104 16.15 2.04 -10.60
C ASP A 104 16.65 0.65 -10.15
N ILE A 105 15.89 -0.42 -10.44
CA ILE A 105 16.27 -1.79 -10.13
C ILE A 105 17.23 -2.28 -11.22
N LYS A 106 18.52 -2.44 -10.87
CA LYS A 106 19.53 -2.98 -11.79
C LYS A 106 19.23 -4.45 -12.11
N GLY A 107 19.14 -4.76 -13.40
CA GLY A 107 18.59 -6.01 -13.94
C GLY A 107 17.25 -5.68 -14.59
N GLU A 108 17.16 -5.81 -15.91
CA GLU A 108 15.93 -5.49 -16.65
C GLU A 108 14.78 -6.34 -16.09
N MET A 109 13.87 -5.73 -15.33
CA MET A 109 12.58 -6.38 -15.04
C MET A 109 11.81 -6.42 -16.34
N THR A 110 11.71 -7.61 -16.93
CA THR A 110 10.88 -7.80 -18.10
C THR A 110 9.40 -7.59 -17.75
N SER A 111 8.57 -7.39 -18.76
CA SER A 111 7.12 -7.37 -18.58
C SER A 111 6.60 -8.65 -17.90
N GLU A 112 7.23 -9.80 -18.20
CA GLU A 112 6.92 -11.11 -17.63
C GLU A 112 7.27 -11.20 -16.13
N ASP A 113 8.44 -10.71 -15.71
CA ASP A 113 8.83 -10.67 -14.30
C ASP A 113 7.83 -9.86 -13.47
N THR A 114 7.41 -8.74 -14.03
CA THR A 114 6.45 -7.84 -13.40
C THR A 114 5.04 -8.46 -13.32
N GLU A 115 4.71 -9.36 -14.25
CA GLU A 115 3.42 -10.06 -14.28
C GLU A 115 3.42 -11.26 -13.31
N LEU A 116 4.53 -11.99 -13.24
CA LEU A 116 4.77 -13.05 -12.26
C LEU A 116 4.67 -12.53 -10.82
N LEU A 117 5.34 -11.42 -10.51
CA LEU A 117 5.34 -10.78 -9.18
C LEU A 117 3.95 -10.40 -8.66
N LEU A 118 3.01 -10.14 -9.57
CA LEU A 118 1.67 -9.70 -9.22
C LEU A 118 0.66 -10.85 -9.17
N ASN A 119 0.92 -11.94 -9.89
CA ASN A 119 -0.05 -13.01 -10.07
C ASN A 119 0.20 -14.25 -9.20
N ARG A 120 1.22 -14.25 -8.34
CA ARG A 120 1.49 -15.36 -7.40
C ARG A 120 1.82 -14.85 -5.99
N PRO A 121 1.43 -15.59 -4.93
CA PRO A 121 1.81 -15.28 -3.55
C PRO A 121 3.30 -15.61 -3.35
N TYR A 122 4.15 -14.60 -3.25
CA TYR A 122 5.58 -14.79 -3.00
C TYR A 122 6.01 -14.30 -1.63
N THR A 123 6.87 -15.09 -1.00
CA THR A 123 7.71 -14.70 0.14
C THR A 123 9.10 -14.41 -0.43
N PHE A 124 9.48 -13.13 -0.52
CA PHE A 124 10.85 -12.77 -0.90
C PHE A 124 11.79 -13.01 0.29
N ILE A 125 12.74 -13.92 0.11
CA ILE A 125 13.90 -14.09 1.00
C ILE A 125 15.04 -13.29 0.38
N TYR A 126 15.52 -12.26 1.08
CA TYR A 126 16.75 -11.57 0.73
C TYR A 126 17.89 -12.15 1.60
N ASN A 127 19.01 -12.48 0.96
CA ASN A 127 20.31 -12.68 1.63
C ASN A 127 20.93 -11.34 1.98
#